data_AF-A0A521FA55-F1
#
_entry.id   AF-A0A521FA55-F1
#
_cell.length_a   1.000
_cell.length_b   1.000
_cell.length_c   1.000
_cell.angle_alpha   90.00
_cell.angle_beta   90.00
_cell.angle_gamma   90.00
#
_symmetry.space_group_name_H-M   'P 1'
#
loop_
_entity.id
_entity.type
_entity.pdbx_description
1 polymer ?
#
loop_
_entity_poly.entity_id
_entity_poly.type
_entity_poly.pdbx_seq_one_letter_code
_entity_poly.pdbx_strand_id
1 'polypeptide(L)'
;MIYFSQDTSFISMFSRLLLYAGVTGVRDTGNTLEALQYLQEREENERGLHIFGCGPLLDDLPFTWAFSRLVRNETETQKQVTRLAAEGVDFIRAYQRVNPSALAAIVETAGQYGLKVSAHPRTTTVAEACRLGVCSLEGLAYFLEPEWMPEQDWDEMTPADRARLWAHVDLSSSKINEWVERLVEQKVTVCPALLAARRRANLDEAINDPYLDYMSAVMPYHRHLKNMRNPFRYAVGKTFLKRYMPVASLDKAEQKEVEEGLLRMRDMLQLLHEKGVKLAIGSDSPT
;
A
#
# COMPACT_ATOMS: atom_id res chain seq x y z
N MET A 1 4.08 1.78 2.47
CA MET A 1 4.48 1.10 3.71
C MET A 1 5.99 0.93 3.74
N ILE A 2 6.65 1.21 4.86
CA ILE A 2 8.09 1.01 5.02
C ILE A 2 8.26 -0.05 6.10
N TYR A 3 8.63 -1.26 5.71
CA TYR A 3 8.99 -2.29 6.69
C TYR A 3 10.36 -1.92 7.25
N PHE A 4 10.39 -1.38 8.47
CA PHE A 4 11.63 -1.21 9.19
C PHE A 4 12.12 -2.59 9.62
N SER A 5 13.26 -3.02 9.07
CA SER A 5 14.12 -3.90 9.83
C SER A 5 14.31 -3.29 11.21
N GLN A 6 14.39 -4.09 12.28
CA GLN A 6 14.67 -3.61 13.65
C GLN A 6 15.98 -2.81 13.79
N ASP A 7 16.72 -2.61 12.70
CA ASP A 7 17.83 -1.70 12.57
C ASP A 7 17.36 -0.24 12.58
N THR A 8 17.48 0.36 13.76
CA THR A 8 17.15 1.77 14.04
C THR A 8 17.99 2.77 13.24
N SER A 9 19.15 2.37 12.69
CA SER A 9 19.99 3.25 11.87
C SER A 9 19.35 3.60 10.52
N PHE A 10 18.61 2.65 9.94
CA PHE A 10 17.81 2.86 8.73
C PHE A 10 16.76 3.95 8.96
N ILE A 11 16.09 3.88 10.11
CA ILE A 11 14.97 4.74 10.46
C ILE A 11 15.41 6.20 10.44
N SER A 12 16.50 6.53 11.14
CA SER A 12 17.03 7.91 11.20
C SER A 12 17.47 8.42 9.83
N MET A 13 18.12 7.58 9.02
CA MET A 13 18.56 7.98 7.68
C MET A 13 17.37 8.22 6.73
N PHE A 14 16.32 7.42 6.84
CA PHE A 14 15.09 7.60 6.06
C PHE A 14 14.36 8.88 6.45
N SER A 15 14.25 9.20 7.74
CA SER A 15 13.66 10.47 8.18
C SER A 15 14.42 11.70 7.64
N ARG A 16 15.75 11.65 7.64
CA ARG A 16 16.60 12.72 7.06
C ARG A 16 16.41 12.85 5.56
N LEU A 17 16.27 11.73 4.85
CA LEU A 17 15.99 11.71 3.42
C LEU A 17 14.66 12.42 3.12
N LEU A 18 13.61 12.11 3.88
CA LEU A 18 12.30 12.73 3.72
C LEU A 18 12.38 14.25 3.90
N LEU A 19 13.04 14.71 4.96
CA LEU A 19 13.25 16.13 5.21
C LEU A 19 14.08 16.80 4.11
N TYR A 20 15.13 16.14 3.62
CA TYR A 20 15.93 16.62 2.49
C TYR A 20 15.07 16.76 1.21
N ALA A 21 14.11 15.87 1.01
CA ALA A 21 13.14 15.93 -0.08
C ALA A 21 11.98 16.93 0.17
N GLY A 22 12.01 17.68 1.28
CA GLY A 22 10.97 18.66 1.64
C GLY A 22 9.71 18.04 2.27
N VAL A 23 9.73 16.75 2.62
CA VAL A 23 8.63 16.08 3.30
C VAL A 23 8.74 16.32 4.81
N THR A 24 7.76 17.03 5.35
CA THR A 24 7.68 17.36 6.79
C THR A 24 6.59 16.58 7.52
N GLY A 25 5.87 15.71 6.84
CA GLY A 25 4.80 14.91 7.42
C GLY A 25 4.61 13.59 6.68
N VAL A 26 4.49 12.49 7.42
CA VAL A 26 4.32 11.14 6.88
C VAL A 26 3.23 10.42 7.64
N ARG A 27 2.36 9.74 6.88
CA ARG A 27 1.50 8.71 7.43
C ARG A 27 2.20 7.36 7.30
N ASP A 28 2.69 6.82 8.41
CA ASP A 28 3.19 5.46 8.47
C ASP A 28 2.02 4.48 8.42
N THR A 29 1.92 3.79 7.30
CA THR A 29 0.76 2.96 6.98
C THR A 29 0.97 1.49 7.33
N GLY A 30 1.93 1.12 8.16
CA GLY A 30 2.01 -0.23 8.70
C GLY A 30 3.39 -0.59 9.22
N ASN A 31 3.48 -0.89 10.51
CA ASN A 31 4.71 -1.28 11.18
C ASN A 31 4.44 -2.11 12.45
N THR A 32 5.52 -2.53 13.12
CA THR A 32 5.38 -2.93 14.53
C THR A 32 5.11 -1.69 15.39
N LEU A 33 4.55 -1.90 16.58
CA LEU A 33 4.29 -0.79 17.50
C LEU A 33 5.61 -0.15 17.97
N GLU A 34 6.63 -0.97 18.20
CA GLU A 34 7.96 -0.53 18.64
C GLU A 34 8.63 0.37 17.59
N ALA A 35 8.49 0.03 16.31
CA ALA A 35 9.02 0.86 15.22
C ALA A 35 8.29 2.20 15.11
N LEU A 36 6.96 2.21 15.27
CA LEU A 36 6.18 3.44 15.31
C LEU A 36 6.56 4.33 16.50
N GLN A 37 6.64 3.77 17.69
CA GLN A 37 7.04 4.51 18.90
C GLN A 37 8.44 5.10 18.74
N TYR A 38 9.39 4.31 18.22
CA TYR A 38 10.75 4.79 17.95
C TYR A 38 10.76 5.98 16.96
N LEU A 39 9.93 5.93 15.92
CA LEU A 39 9.78 7.03 14.95
C LEU A 39 9.22 8.30 15.60
N GLN A 40 8.18 8.16 16.42
CA GLN A 40 7.52 9.27 17.10
C GLN A 40 8.40 9.89 18.19
N GLU A 41 9.12 9.09 18.98
CA GLU A 41 10.12 9.59 19.95
C GLU A 41 11.25 10.36 19.26
N ARG A 42 11.63 9.96 18.03
CA ARG A 42 12.66 10.65 17.25
C ARG A 42 12.18 11.96 16.66
N GLU A 43 10.91 12.09 16.29
CA GLU A 43 10.31 13.37 15.88
C GLU A 43 10.51 14.45 16.97
N GLU A 44 10.31 14.08 18.24
CA GLU A 44 10.49 14.99 19.37
C GLU A 44 11.94 15.48 19.50
N ASN A 45 12.90 14.66 19.07
CA ASN A 45 14.34 14.90 19.21
C ASN A 45 15.02 15.45 17.94
N GLU A 46 14.52 15.11 16.75
CA GLU A 46 15.02 15.48 15.42
C GLU A 46 13.94 16.32 14.69
N ARG A 47 13.81 17.58 15.14
CA ARG A 47 12.76 18.54 14.73
C ARG A 47 12.53 18.58 13.21
N GLY A 48 11.27 18.41 12.79
CA GLY A 48 10.78 18.83 11.46
C GLY A 48 9.98 17.80 10.67
N LEU A 49 9.96 16.52 11.09
CA LEU A 49 9.20 15.45 10.43
C LEU A 49 8.08 14.96 11.36
N HIS A 50 6.84 15.15 10.97
CA HIS A 50 5.66 14.69 11.71
C HIS A 50 5.23 13.28 11.29
N ILE A 51 5.07 12.36 12.24
CA ILE A 51 4.75 10.96 11.96
C ILE A 51 3.43 10.56 12.59
N PHE A 52 2.49 10.19 11.73
CA PHE A 52 1.19 9.62 12.13
C PHE A 52 1.16 8.16 11.72
N GLY A 53 0.98 7.24 12.66
CA GLY A 53 1.08 5.81 12.39
C GLY A 53 -0.14 4.99 12.78
N CYS A 54 -0.39 3.91 12.05
CA CYS A 54 -1.40 2.92 12.44
C CYS A 54 -0.83 1.76 13.26
N GLY A 55 0.50 1.67 13.40
CA GLY A 55 1.16 0.52 13.99
C GLY A 55 0.80 -0.77 13.23
N PRO A 56 0.59 -1.89 13.96
CA PRO A 56 0.18 -3.16 13.38
C PRO A 56 -1.09 -3.09 12.53
N LEU A 57 -1.04 -3.70 11.34
CA LEU A 57 -2.21 -3.84 10.46
C LEU A 57 -3.25 -4.78 11.08
N LEU A 58 -4.53 -4.55 10.80
CA LEU A 58 -5.59 -5.53 11.05
C LEU A 58 -5.81 -6.34 9.78
N ASP A 59 -5.69 -7.66 9.86
CA ASP A 59 -5.82 -8.57 8.71
C ASP A 59 -6.38 -9.94 9.14
N ASP A 60 -6.80 -10.76 8.18
CA ASP A 60 -7.09 -12.19 8.40
C ASP A 60 -5.94 -13.07 7.88
N LEU A 61 -5.91 -14.33 8.30
CA LEU A 61 -4.92 -15.30 7.86
C LEU A 61 -5.12 -15.72 6.39
N PRO A 62 -4.05 -16.12 5.70
CA PRO A 62 -2.65 -15.92 6.10
C PRO A 62 -2.24 -14.44 5.99
N PHE A 63 -1.51 -13.94 6.99
CA PHE A 63 -1.09 -12.55 6.98
C PHE A 63 -0.15 -12.24 5.82
N THR A 64 -0.37 -11.10 5.18
CA THR A 64 0.61 -10.55 4.22
C THR A 64 1.86 -10.07 4.96
N TRP A 65 1.67 -9.49 6.16
CA TRP A 65 2.74 -8.93 6.97
C TRP A 65 2.75 -9.57 8.35
N ALA A 66 3.89 -10.12 8.77
CA ALA A 66 4.02 -10.88 10.03
C ALA A 66 3.70 -10.06 11.29
N PHE A 67 3.76 -8.72 11.21
CA PHE A 67 3.42 -7.83 12.31
C PHE A 67 1.92 -7.51 12.41
N SER A 68 1.09 -8.08 11.53
CA SER A 68 -0.37 -7.87 11.54
C SER A 68 -1.02 -8.53 12.76
N ARG A 69 -2.21 -8.04 13.13
CA ARG A 69 -3.07 -8.59 14.16
C ARG A 69 -4.31 -9.20 13.54
N LEU A 70 -4.68 -10.37 14.06
CA LEU A 70 -5.78 -11.16 13.53
C LEU A 70 -7.12 -10.49 13.82
N VAL A 71 -7.94 -10.34 12.78
CA VAL A 71 -9.36 -9.98 12.88
C VAL A 71 -10.19 -10.90 12.00
N ARG A 72 -11.00 -11.78 12.59
CA ARG A 72 -11.90 -12.69 11.85
C ARG A 72 -13.36 -12.59 12.24
N ASN A 73 -13.63 -12.30 13.51
CA ASN A 73 -14.97 -12.16 14.06
C ASN A 73 -15.09 -10.85 14.85
N GLU A 74 -16.33 -10.46 15.14
CA GLU A 74 -16.65 -9.19 15.79
C GLU A 74 -15.93 -9.02 17.14
N THR A 75 -15.99 -10.01 18.04
CA THR A 75 -15.38 -9.92 19.38
C THR A 75 -13.86 -9.76 19.31
N GLU A 76 -13.20 -10.55 18.46
CA GLU A 76 -11.75 -10.42 18.24
C GLU A 76 -11.40 -9.06 17.64
N THR A 77 -12.18 -8.60 16.67
CA THR A 77 -11.99 -7.32 16.00
C THR A 77 -12.08 -6.16 16.98
N GLN A 78 -13.15 -6.10 17.77
CA GLN A 78 -13.35 -5.07 18.80
C GLN A 78 -12.18 -5.04 19.79
N LYS A 79 -11.71 -6.21 20.22
CA LYS A 79 -10.57 -6.34 21.13
C LYS A 79 -9.27 -5.80 20.52
N GLN A 80 -8.97 -6.13 19.26
CA GLN A 80 -7.75 -5.65 18.61
C GLN A 80 -7.77 -4.14 18.36
N VAL A 81 -8.92 -3.59 17.93
CA VAL A 81 -9.07 -2.15 17.71
C VAL A 81 -8.94 -1.38 19.02
N THR A 82 -9.62 -1.84 20.07
CA THR A 82 -9.50 -1.26 21.43
C THR A 82 -8.05 -1.29 21.92
N ARG A 83 -7.34 -2.39 21.66
CA ARG A 83 -5.93 -2.51 22.03
C ARG A 83 -5.05 -1.51 21.27
N LEU A 84 -5.21 -1.39 19.95
CA LEU A 84 -4.46 -0.41 19.16
C LEU A 84 -4.75 1.02 19.61
N ALA A 85 -6.01 1.34 19.94
CA ALA A 85 -6.38 2.64 20.49
C ALA A 85 -5.67 2.91 21.84
N ALA A 86 -5.64 1.93 22.73
CA ALA A 86 -4.93 2.04 24.01
C ALA A 86 -3.39 2.14 23.85
N GLU A 87 -2.86 1.60 22.76
CA GLU A 87 -1.43 1.67 22.40
C GLU A 87 -1.06 3.00 21.71
N GLY A 88 -2.03 3.88 21.46
CA GLY A 88 -1.78 5.26 21.04
C GLY A 88 -1.55 5.45 19.54
N VAL A 89 -2.07 4.56 18.69
CA VAL A 89 -1.99 4.76 17.23
C VAL A 89 -2.86 5.93 16.77
N ASP A 90 -2.48 6.61 15.69
CA ASP A 90 -3.19 7.78 15.16
C ASP A 90 -4.41 7.43 14.30
N PHE A 91 -4.42 6.23 13.72
CA PHE A 91 -5.51 5.71 12.89
C PHE A 91 -5.44 4.18 12.80
N ILE A 92 -6.50 3.56 12.32
CA ILE A 92 -6.55 2.11 12.09
C ILE A 92 -6.36 1.81 10.60
N ARG A 93 -5.64 0.74 10.28
CA ARG A 93 -5.52 0.23 8.90
C ARG A 93 -6.02 -1.20 8.79
N ALA A 94 -7.09 -1.37 8.03
CA ALA A 94 -7.60 -2.68 7.60
C ALA A 94 -6.89 -3.12 6.33
N TYR A 95 -6.42 -4.36 6.30
CA TYR A 95 -5.64 -4.90 5.19
C TYR A 95 -6.42 -5.92 4.37
N GLN A 96 -5.77 -6.40 3.32
CA GLN A 96 -6.36 -7.05 2.16
C GLN A 96 -7.33 -8.20 2.46
N ARG A 97 -7.15 -8.97 3.55
CA ARG A 97 -8.02 -10.11 3.85
C ARG A 97 -9.22 -9.78 4.71
N VAL A 98 -9.32 -8.55 5.23
CA VAL A 98 -10.46 -8.13 6.06
C VAL A 98 -11.74 -8.18 5.23
N ASN A 99 -12.69 -9.01 5.67
CA ASN A 99 -14.00 -9.15 5.05
C ASN A 99 -14.96 -8.01 5.47
N PRO A 100 -16.12 -7.85 4.80
CA PRO A 100 -17.01 -6.72 5.07
C PRO A 100 -17.54 -6.64 6.51
N SER A 101 -17.82 -7.77 7.17
CA SER A 101 -18.34 -7.77 8.55
C SER A 101 -17.25 -7.38 9.57
N ALA A 102 -16.03 -7.87 9.38
CA ALA A 102 -14.89 -7.44 10.17
C ALA A 102 -14.58 -5.96 9.93
N LEU A 103 -14.62 -5.47 8.68
CA LEU A 103 -14.40 -4.05 8.39
C LEU A 103 -15.47 -3.16 9.05
N ALA A 104 -16.73 -3.57 9.05
CA ALA A 104 -17.80 -2.86 9.75
C ALA A 104 -17.49 -2.74 11.27
N ALA A 105 -17.12 -3.84 11.91
CA ALA A 105 -16.73 -3.84 13.32
C ALA A 105 -15.48 -3.00 13.60
N ILE A 106 -14.51 -2.97 12.66
CA ILE A 106 -13.34 -2.08 12.74
C ILE A 106 -13.77 -0.62 12.75
N VAL A 107 -14.60 -0.20 11.78
CA VAL A 107 -15.03 1.20 11.65
C VAL A 107 -15.86 1.64 12.86
N GLU A 108 -16.82 0.82 13.30
CA GLU A 108 -17.63 1.10 14.48
C GLU A 108 -16.77 1.26 15.73
N THR A 109 -15.90 0.29 16.01
CA THR A 109 -15.06 0.32 17.21
C THR A 109 -14.06 1.47 17.16
N ALA A 110 -13.42 1.72 16.02
CA ALA A 110 -12.45 2.81 15.86
C ALA A 110 -13.12 4.18 16.10
N GLY A 111 -14.36 4.34 15.62
CA GLY A 111 -15.18 5.54 15.84
C GLY A 111 -15.42 5.85 17.32
N GLN A 112 -15.57 4.83 18.18
CA GLN A 112 -15.73 5.03 19.64
C GLN A 112 -14.50 5.68 20.29
N TYR A 113 -13.32 5.50 19.69
CA TYR A 113 -12.05 6.11 20.13
C TYR A 113 -11.66 7.34 19.28
N GLY A 114 -12.53 7.81 18.39
CA GLY A 114 -12.25 8.92 17.49
C GLY A 114 -11.20 8.62 16.42
N LEU A 115 -10.84 7.35 16.21
CA LEU A 115 -9.86 6.93 15.23
C LEU A 115 -10.50 6.75 13.85
N LYS A 116 -9.81 7.23 12.82
CA LYS A 116 -10.21 7.01 11.42
C LYS A 116 -9.69 5.68 10.92
N VAL A 117 -10.35 5.11 9.91
CA VAL A 117 -9.96 3.83 9.29
C VAL A 117 -9.52 4.05 7.85
N SER A 118 -8.36 3.51 7.50
CA SER A 118 -7.94 3.34 6.11
C SER A 118 -8.02 1.87 5.71
N ALA A 119 -8.33 1.58 4.45
CA ALA A 119 -8.44 0.21 3.95
C ALA A 119 -7.52 -0.03 2.75
N HIS A 120 -7.00 -1.24 2.64
CA HIS A 120 -6.37 -1.76 1.43
C HIS A 120 -7.32 -2.79 0.81
N PRO A 121 -8.21 -2.40 -0.13
CA PRO A 121 -9.23 -3.28 -0.68
C PRO A 121 -8.67 -4.54 -1.32
N ARG A 122 -9.41 -5.64 -1.12
CA ARG A 122 -9.27 -6.93 -1.83
C ARG A 122 -10.48 -7.81 -1.51
N THR A 123 -10.56 -8.33 -0.28
CA THR A 123 -11.70 -9.17 0.13
C THR A 123 -12.96 -8.32 0.28
N THR A 124 -12.82 -7.12 0.83
CA THR A 124 -13.84 -6.08 0.78
C THR A 124 -13.58 -5.19 -0.43
N THR A 125 -14.60 -5.00 -1.27
CA THR A 125 -14.53 -4.15 -2.48
C THR A 125 -14.41 -2.67 -2.13
N VAL A 126 -14.05 -1.85 -3.12
CA VAL A 126 -14.01 -0.38 -2.98
C VAL A 126 -15.37 0.17 -2.55
N ALA A 127 -16.45 -0.23 -3.24
CA ALA A 127 -17.79 0.27 -2.96
C ALA A 127 -18.29 -0.15 -1.57
N GLU A 128 -17.99 -1.37 -1.12
CA GLU A 128 -18.29 -1.82 0.24
C GLU A 128 -17.52 -1.03 1.29
N ALA A 129 -16.20 -0.89 1.12
CA ALA A 129 -15.35 -0.17 2.05
C ALA A 129 -15.80 1.28 2.21
N CYS A 130 -16.14 1.95 1.11
CA CYS A 130 -16.68 3.31 1.13
C CYS A 130 -18.01 3.35 1.92
N ARG A 131 -18.96 2.44 1.64
CA ARG A 131 -20.24 2.33 2.39
C ARG A 131 -20.06 2.08 3.87
N LEU A 132 -19.02 1.36 4.27
CA LEU A 132 -18.71 1.06 5.65
C LEU A 132 -18.03 2.22 6.39
N GLY A 133 -17.69 3.33 5.70
CA GLY A 133 -17.22 4.57 6.33
C GLY A 133 -15.70 4.68 6.50
N VAL A 134 -14.91 3.99 5.67
CA VAL A 134 -13.45 4.21 5.64
C VAL A 134 -13.14 5.63 5.14
N CYS A 135 -12.09 6.24 5.70
CA CYS A 135 -11.69 7.60 5.32
C CYS A 135 -10.72 7.64 4.14
N SER A 136 -9.97 6.55 3.90
CA SER A 136 -9.06 6.44 2.78
C SER A 136 -8.93 5.01 2.27
N LEU A 137 -8.66 4.90 0.96
CA LEU A 137 -8.33 3.66 0.28
C LEU A 137 -6.90 3.71 -0.23
N GLU A 138 -6.21 2.58 -0.13
CA GLU A 138 -4.77 2.47 -0.39
C GLU A 138 -4.48 1.49 -1.53
N GLY A 139 -3.63 1.89 -2.47
CA GLY A 139 -3.09 1.03 -3.53
C GLY A 139 -4.08 0.81 -4.68
N LEU A 140 -4.14 1.73 -5.64
CA LEU A 140 -5.09 1.67 -6.76
C LEU A 140 -5.01 0.36 -7.55
N ALA A 141 -3.81 -0.22 -7.69
CA ALA A 141 -3.60 -1.50 -8.38
C ALA A 141 -4.42 -2.68 -7.79
N TYR A 142 -4.93 -2.52 -6.57
CA TYR A 142 -5.72 -3.50 -5.82
C TYR A 142 -7.22 -3.25 -5.92
N PHE A 143 -7.64 -2.12 -6.49
CA PHE A 143 -9.05 -1.80 -6.71
C PHE A 143 -9.47 -2.54 -7.97
N LEU A 144 -9.66 -3.85 -7.85
CA LEU A 144 -10.15 -4.71 -8.92
C LEU A 144 -11.48 -5.29 -8.45
N GLU A 145 -12.52 -5.15 -9.27
CA GLU A 145 -13.82 -5.74 -8.97
C GLU A 145 -13.82 -7.25 -9.29
N PRO A 146 -14.64 -8.05 -8.58
CA PRO A 146 -14.76 -9.48 -8.85
C PRO A 146 -15.06 -9.80 -10.32
N GLU A 147 -15.83 -8.97 -11.03
CA GLU A 147 -16.12 -9.17 -12.46
C GLU A 147 -14.92 -8.95 -13.40
N TRP A 148 -13.85 -8.29 -12.95
CA TRP A 148 -12.62 -8.09 -13.72
C TRP A 148 -11.57 -9.14 -13.41
N MET A 149 -11.79 -9.92 -12.35
CA MET A 149 -10.87 -10.92 -11.86
C MET A 149 -11.01 -12.22 -12.66
N PRO A 150 -9.90 -12.84 -13.13
CA PRO A 150 -9.93 -14.21 -13.60
C PRO A 150 -10.27 -15.18 -12.47
N GLU A 151 -10.54 -16.44 -12.81
CA GLU A 151 -10.73 -17.54 -11.83
C GLU A 151 -9.46 -17.83 -10.99
N GLN A 152 -8.31 -17.27 -11.36
CA GLN A 152 -7.05 -17.42 -10.65
C GLN A 152 -7.13 -16.86 -9.22
N ASP A 153 -6.48 -17.55 -8.27
CA ASP A 153 -6.36 -17.05 -6.90
C ASP A 153 -5.53 -15.75 -6.86
N TRP A 154 -6.04 -14.79 -6.10
CA TRP A 154 -5.41 -13.50 -5.88
C TRP A 154 -4.00 -13.62 -5.29
N ASP A 155 -3.76 -14.64 -4.47
CA ASP A 155 -2.46 -14.88 -3.84
C ASP A 155 -1.39 -15.35 -4.85
N GLU A 156 -1.79 -15.81 -6.03
CA GLU A 156 -0.89 -16.20 -7.12
C GLU A 156 -0.56 -15.03 -8.06
N MET A 157 -1.31 -13.93 -7.98
CA MET A 157 -1.14 -12.80 -8.88
C MET A 157 0.07 -11.94 -8.55
N THR A 158 0.91 -11.75 -9.56
CA THR A 158 2.02 -10.79 -9.48
C THR A 158 1.52 -9.34 -9.63
N PRO A 159 2.32 -8.34 -9.27
CA PRO A 159 2.02 -6.94 -9.57
C PRO A 159 1.82 -6.68 -11.07
N ALA A 160 2.52 -7.41 -11.94
CA ALA A 160 2.34 -7.32 -13.38
C ALA A 160 0.96 -7.83 -13.81
N ASP A 161 0.48 -8.95 -13.25
CA ASP A 161 -0.85 -9.49 -13.59
C ASP A 161 -1.95 -8.50 -13.23
N ARG A 162 -1.87 -7.87 -12.05
CA ARG A 162 -2.80 -6.80 -11.66
C ARG A 162 -2.74 -5.61 -12.61
N ALA A 163 -1.54 -5.18 -13.02
CA ALA A 163 -1.41 -4.11 -14.01
C ALA A 163 -2.06 -4.50 -15.33
N ARG A 164 -1.87 -5.74 -15.82
CA ARG A 164 -2.50 -6.20 -17.07
C ARG A 164 -4.03 -6.21 -17.00
N LEU A 165 -4.63 -6.61 -15.87
CA LEU A 165 -6.09 -6.51 -15.71
C LEU A 165 -6.58 -5.07 -15.85
N TRP A 166 -5.84 -4.10 -15.32
CA TRP A 166 -6.16 -2.69 -15.50
C TRP A 166 -6.18 -2.26 -16.97
N ALA A 167 -5.45 -2.91 -17.89
CA ALA A 167 -5.47 -2.55 -19.31
C ALA A 167 -6.87 -2.71 -19.93
N HIS A 168 -7.71 -3.57 -19.35
CA HIS A 168 -9.04 -3.92 -19.85
C HIS A 168 -10.19 -3.22 -19.12
N VAL A 169 -9.91 -2.47 -18.05
CA VAL A 169 -10.94 -1.80 -17.24
C VAL A 169 -11.53 -0.61 -17.98
N ASP A 170 -12.80 -0.70 -18.40
CA ASP A 170 -13.53 0.41 -19.01
C ASP A 170 -13.88 1.50 -17.98
N LEU A 171 -13.18 2.64 -18.07
CA LEU A 171 -13.40 3.80 -17.20
C LEU A 171 -14.72 4.53 -17.44
N SER A 172 -15.42 4.22 -18.54
CA SER A 172 -16.76 4.75 -18.82
C SER A 172 -17.89 3.87 -18.29
N SER A 173 -17.55 2.69 -17.75
CA SER A 173 -18.53 1.73 -17.24
C SER A 173 -19.35 2.27 -16.07
N SER A 174 -20.57 1.76 -15.91
CA SER A 174 -21.44 2.08 -14.77
C SER A 174 -20.78 1.76 -13.42
N LYS A 175 -19.91 0.74 -13.38
CA LYS A 175 -19.18 0.35 -12.17
C LYS A 175 -18.18 1.42 -11.73
N ILE A 176 -17.41 1.98 -12.66
CA ILE A 176 -16.49 3.07 -12.36
C ILE A 176 -17.25 4.35 -11.98
N ASN A 177 -18.39 4.63 -12.63
CA ASN A 177 -19.24 5.75 -12.22
C ASN A 177 -19.75 5.58 -10.78
N GLU A 178 -20.22 4.38 -10.41
CA GLU A 178 -20.63 4.06 -9.03
C GLU A 178 -19.49 4.32 -8.04
N TRP A 179 -18.26 3.89 -8.35
CA TRP A 179 -17.10 4.17 -7.50
C TRP A 179 -16.85 5.66 -7.29
N VAL A 180 -16.81 6.42 -8.38
CA VAL A 180 -16.56 7.86 -8.33
C VAL A 180 -17.63 8.54 -7.48
N GLU A 181 -18.91 8.21 -7.70
CA GLU A 181 -20.02 8.74 -6.90
C GLU A 181 -19.83 8.44 -5.42
N ARG A 182 -19.54 7.19 -5.05
CA ARG A 182 -19.31 6.80 -3.65
C ARG A 182 -18.12 7.52 -3.02
N LEU A 183 -16.99 7.59 -3.73
CA LEU A 183 -15.78 8.26 -3.26
C LEU A 183 -16.05 9.75 -2.97
N VAL A 184 -16.81 10.41 -3.84
CA VAL A 184 -17.21 11.82 -3.66
C VAL A 184 -18.22 11.98 -2.53
N GLU A 185 -19.32 11.22 -2.55
CA GLU A 185 -20.40 11.28 -1.55
C GLU A 185 -19.87 11.06 -0.13
N GLN A 186 -19.03 10.05 0.05
CA GLN A 186 -18.49 9.63 1.34
C GLN A 186 -17.14 10.31 1.66
N LYS A 187 -16.66 11.19 0.77
CA LYS A 187 -15.43 11.99 0.95
C LYS A 187 -14.20 11.14 1.25
N VAL A 188 -14.12 9.98 0.59
CA VAL A 188 -13.03 9.01 0.79
C VAL A 188 -11.81 9.47 0.01
N THR A 189 -10.65 9.50 0.67
CA THR A 189 -9.38 9.86 0.04
C THR A 189 -8.74 8.65 -0.65
N VAL A 190 -8.22 8.80 -1.86
CA VAL A 190 -7.49 7.73 -2.56
C VAL A 190 -5.99 7.98 -2.49
N CYS A 191 -5.25 7.02 -1.96
CA CYS A 191 -3.79 6.98 -1.96
C CYS A 191 -3.34 5.90 -2.96
N PRO A 192 -2.96 6.27 -4.19
CA PRO A 192 -2.87 5.29 -5.27
C PRO A 192 -1.60 4.44 -5.27
N ALA A 193 -0.51 4.96 -4.67
CA ALA A 193 0.81 4.32 -4.70
C ALA A 193 1.28 3.90 -6.12
N LEU A 194 0.93 4.70 -7.15
CA LEU A 194 1.14 4.33 -8.55
C LEU A 194 2.62 4.12 -8.92
N LEU A 195 3.53 4.93 -8.36
CA LEU A 195 4.97 4.76 -8.57
C LEU A 195 5.47 3.40 -8.05
N ALA A 196 5.00 3.00 -6.86
CA ALA A 196 5.34 1.69 -6.30
C ALA A 196 4.72 0.55 -7.12
N ALA A 197 3.47 0.70 -7.57
CA ALA A 197 2.83 -0.27 -8.46
C ALA A 197 3.63 -0.44 -9.76
N ARG A 198 4.07 0.66 -10.38
CA ARG A 198 4.90 0.69 -11.60
C ARG A 198 6.22 -0.05 -11.40
N ARG A 199 6.99 0.32 -10.36
CA ARG A 199 8.30 -0.33 -10.09
C ARG A 199 8.16 -1.81 -9.72
N ARG A 200 7.06 -2.21 -9.08
CA ARG A 200 6.77 -3.61 -8.77
C ARG A 200 6.34 -4.43 -10.00
N ALA A 201 5.66 -3.81 -10.96
CA ALA A 201 5.23 -4.45 -12.20
C ALA A 201 6.33 -4.47 -13.28
N ASN A 202 7.23 -3.49 -13.26
CA ASN A 202 8.32 -3.34 -14.23
C ASN A 202 9.69 -3.40 -13.53
N LEU A 203 10.26 -4.62 -13.47
CA LEU A 203 11.55 -4.87 -12.83
C LEU A 203 12.69 -4.09 -13.51
N ASP A 204 12.66 -3.94 -14.83
CA ASP A 204 13.72 -3.23 -15.56
C ASP A 204 13.73 -1.75 -15.17
N GLU A 205 12.56 -1.13 -14.99
CA GLU A 205 12.46 0.23 -14.45
C GLU A 205 13.01 0.32 -13.02
N ALA A 206 12.69 -0.65 -12.15
CA ALA A 206 13.20 -0.68 -10.78
C ALA A 206 14.74 -0.84 -10.71
N ILE A 207 15.33 -1.65 -11.60
CA ILE A 207 16.79 -1.86 -11.69
C ILE A 207 17.49 -0.59 -12.21
N ASN A 208 16.88 0.10 -13.17
CA ASN A 208 17.47 1.24 -13.85
C ASN A 208 17.11 2.59 -13.19
N ASP A 209 16.45 2.59 -12.03
CA ASP A 209 16.09 3.81 -11.33
C ASP A 209 17.34 4.68 -11.02
N PRO A 210 17.38 5.96 -11.44
CA PRO A 210 18.56 6.79 -11.28
C PRO A 210 18.89 7.09 -9.81
N TYR A 211 17.91 6.99 -8.90
CA TYR A 211 18.08 7.20 -7.47
C TYR A 211 18.45 5.92 -6.72
N LEU A 212 18.52 4.76 -7.39
CA LEU A 212 18.79 3.48 -6.73
C LEU A 212 20.14 3.45 -6.00
N ASP A 213 21.15 4.15 -6.53
CA ASP A 213 22.46 4.26 -5.89
C ASP A 213 22.36 5.00 -4.55
N TYR A 214 21.62 6.11 -4.54
CA TYR A 214 21.34 6.89 -3.35
C TYR A 214 20.43 6.13 -2.37
N MET A 215 19.37 5.48 -2.87
CA MET A 215 18.47 4.65 -2.07
C MET A 215 19.16 3.43 -1.45
N SER A 216 20.19 2.85 -2.09
CA SER A 216 20.91 1.70 -1.53
C SER A 216 21.72 2.03 -0.28
N ALA A 217 22.06 3.31 -0.07
CA ALA A 217 22.66 3.78 1.17
C ALA A 217 21.60 3.87 2.27
N VAL A 218 20.42 4.41 1.94
CA VAL A 218 19.31 4.61 2.90
C VAL A 218 18.61 3.31 3.25
N MET A 219 18.46 2.44 2.26
CA MET A 219 17.62 1.26 2.29
C MET A 219 18.38 0.06 1.72
N PRO A 220 19.13 -0.69 2.57
CA PRO A 220 20.15 -1.64 2.13
C PRO A 220 19.66 -2.74 1.18
N TYR A 221 18.38 -3.11 1.23
CA TYR A 221 17.81 -4.10 0.33
C TYR A 221 17.79 -3.66 -1.14
N HIS A 222 17.81 -2.35 -1.43
CA HIS A 222 17.96 -1.84 -2.81
C HIS A 222 19.31 -2.22 -3.42
N ARG A 223 20.29 -2.64 -2.60
CA ARG A 223 21.54 -3.23 -3.10
C ARG A 223 21.28 -4.46 -3.98
N HIS A 224 20.22 -5.22 -3.73
CA HIS A 224 19.86 -6.37 -4.57
C HIS A 224 19.43 -5.92 -5.97
N LEU A 225 18.54 -4.93 -6.07
CA LEU A 225 18.16 -4.32 -7.36
C LEU A 225 19.38 -3.69 -8.06
N LYS A 226 20.22 -2.95 -7.32
CA LYS A 226 21.44 -2.35 -7.85
C LYS A 226 22.41 -3.38 -8.43
N ASN A 227 22.59 -4.50 -7.72
CA ASN A 227 23.45 -5.59 -8.18
C ASN A 227 22.93 -6.23 -9.46
N MET A 228 21.62 -6.20 -9.72
CA MET A 228 21.02 -6.77 -10.94
C MET A 228 21.36 -5.99 -12.21
N ARG A 229 21.90 -4.76 -12.10
CA ARG A 229 22.52 -4.06 -13.24
C ARG A 229 23.71 -4.82 -13.84
N ASN A 230 24.35 -5.69 -13.04
CA ASN A 230 25.39 -6.58 -13.51
C ASN A 230 24.75 -7.89 -14.03
N PRO A 231 24.92 -8.26 -15.31
CA PRO A 231 24.35 -9.48 -15.88
C PRO A 231 24.70 -10.76 -15.10
N PHE A 232 25.92 -10.84 -14.55
CA PHE A 232 26.37 -12.00 -13.78
C PHE A 232 25.72 -12.11 -12.39
N ARG A 233 25.10 -11.03 -11.89
CA ARG A 233 24.40 -10.99 -10.60
C ARG A 233 22.88 -10.92 -10.74
N TYR A 234 22.37 -10.80 -11.96
CA TYR A 234 20.94 -10.69 -12.24
C TYR A 234 20.15 -11.90 -11.73
N ALA A 235 20.64 -13.12 -12.00
CA ALA A 235 20.00 -14.35 -11.54
C ALA A 235 19.94 -14.47 -10.01
N VAL A 236 21.02 -14.08 -9.31
CA VAL A 236 21.06 -14.06 -7.84
C VAL A 236 20.06 -13.06 -7.27
N GLY A 237 19.97 -11.87 -7.89
CA GLY A 237 18.99 -10.86 -7.52
C GLY A 237 17.55 -11.31 -7.75
N LYS A 238 17.25 -12.01 -8.85
CA LYS A 238 15.92 -12.61 -9.09
C LYS A 238 15.53 -13.60 -8.00
N THR A 239 16.43 -14.48 -7.57
CA THR A 239 16.17 -15.43 -6.48
C THR A 239 15.87 -14.71 -5.16
N PHE A 240 16.61 -13.63 -4.85
CA PHE A 240 16.34 -12.81 -3.69
C PHE A 240 14.98 -12.11 -3.80
N LEU A 241 14.70 -11.46 -4.94
CA LEU A 241 13.44 -10.76 -5.16
C LEU A 241 12.25 -11.70 -5.07
N LYS A 242 12.32 -12.94 -5.57
CA LYS A 242 11.23 -13.92 -5.46
C LYS A 242 10.71 -14.10 -4.02
N ARG A 243 11.55 -13.87 -3.01
CA ARG A 243 11.17 -13.94 -1.58
C ARG A 243 10.42 -12.70 -1.07
N TYR A 244 10.62 -11.53 -1.69
CA TYR A 244 10.14 -10.23 -1.19
C TYR A 244 9.23 -9.48 -2.16
N MET A 245 9.31 -9.81 -3.45
CA MET A 245 8.61 -9.17 -4.56
C MET A 245 8.49 -10.21 -5.69
N PRO A 246 7.35 -10.91 -5.84
CA PRO A 246 7.18 -11.87 -6.91
C PRO A 246 7.29 -11.16 -8.26
N VAL A 247 8.35 -11.47 -9.00
CA VAL A 247 8.62 -10.89 -10.32
C VAL A 247 8.14 -11.87 -11.39
N ALA A 248 7.24 -11.41 -12.26
CA ALA A 248 6.83 -12.17 -13.44
C ALA A 248 7.95 -12.13 -14.51
N SER A 249 8.15 -13.25 -15.20
CA SER A 249 8.95 -13.26 -16.43
C SER A 249 8.01 -12.95 -17.59
N LEU A 250 8.01 -11.70 -18.04
CA LEU A 250 7.08 -11.21 -19.05
C LEU A 250 7.72 -11.21 -20.45
N ASP A 251 6.97 -11.65 -21.46
CA ASP A 251 7.33 -11.41 -22.85
C ASP A 251 7.04 -9.95 -23.29
N LYS A 252 7.38 -9.59 -24.54
CA LYS A 252 7.19 -8.22 -25.04
C LYS A 252 5.73 -7.78 -25.12
N ALA A 253 4.82 -8.70 -25.44
CA ALA A 253 3.39 -8.40 -25.52
C ALA A 253 2.83 -8.18 -24.11
N GLU A 254 3.21 -9.03 -23.16
CA GLU A 254 2.82 -8.90 -21.76
C GLU A 254 3.38 -7.63 -21.12
N GLN A 255 4.64 -7.26 -21.42
CA GLN A 255 5.23 -5.98 -20.99
C GLN A 255 4.44 -4.78 -21.54
N LYS A 256 4.02 -4.84 -22.80
CA LYS A 256 3.19 -3.78 -23.41
C LYS A 256 1.84 -3.66 -22.68
N GLU A 257 1.20 -4.79 -22.38
CA GLU A 257 -0.07 -4.83 -21.66
C GLU A 257 0.06 -4.31 -20.22
N VAL A 258 1.18 -4.59 -19.53
CA VAL A 258 1.50 -3.97 -18.23
C VAL A 258 1.55 -2.45 -18.35
N GLU A 259 2.23 -1.91 -19.36
CA GLU A 259 2.31 -0.46 -19.56
C GLU A 259 0.95 0.17 -19.90
N GLU A 260 0.13 -0.49 -20.72
CA GLU A 260 -1.25 -0.07 -21.01
C GLU A 260 -2.10 0.00 -19.74
N GLY A 261 -1.95 -0.97 -18.85
CA GLY A 261 -2.63 -0.98 -17.56
C GLY A 261 -2.15 0.07 -16.57
N LEU A 262 -0.84 0.34 -16.53
CA LEU A 262 -0.27 1.46 -15.76
C LEU A 262 -0.78 2.81 -16.28
N LEU A 263 -0.88 2.97 -17.60
CA LEU A 263 -1.51 4.14 -18.21
C LEU A 263 -3.00 4.22 -17.86
N ARG A 264 -3.74 3.10 -17.87
CA ARG A 264 -5.15 3.08 -17.45
C ARG A 264 -5.32 3.51 -15.99
N MET A 265 -4.46 3.05 -15.08
CA MET A 265 -4.47 3.51 -13.68
C MET A 265 -4.18 5.01 -13.56
N ARG A 266 -3.26 5.55 -14.36
CA ARG A 266 -3.01 7.00 -14.41
C ARG A 266 -4.26 7.75 -14.90
N ASP A 267 -4.91 7.26 -15.95
CA ASP A 267 -6.12 7.88 -16.51
C ASP A 267 -7.28 7.80 -15.50
N MET A 268 -7.38 6.72 -14.72
CA MET A 268 -8.30 6.62 -13.59
C MET A 268 -8.01 7.68 -12.52
N LEU A 269 -6.75 7.98 -12.20
CA LEU A 269 -6.41 9.06 -11.27
C LEU A 269 -6.78 10.44 -11.81
N GLN A 270 -6.60 10.65 -13.11
CA GLN A 270 -7.07 11.88 -13.76
C GLN A 270 -8.60 12.01 -13.62
N LEU A 271 -9.35 10.94 -13.94
CA LEU A 271 -10.81 10.92 -13.77
C LEU A 271 -11.23 11.22 -12.33
N LEU A 272 -10.60 10.56 -11.34
CA LEU A 272 -10.87 10.80 -9.93
C LEU A 272 -10.61 12.27 -9.54
N HIS A 273 -9.50 12.84 -9.99
CA HIS A 273 -9.15 14.22 -9.75
C HIS A 273 -10.17 15.20 -10.36
N GLU A 274 -10.54 15.00 -11.63
CA GLU A 274 -11.52 15.83 -12.34
C GLU A 274 -12.91 15.79 -11.69
N LYS A 275 -13.25 14.66 -11.07
CA LYS A 275 -14.52 14.46 -10.34
C LYS A 275 -14.48 14.97 -8.89
N GLY A 276 -13.36 15.51 -8.44
CA GLY A 276 -13.20 16.12 -7.12
C GLY A 276 -12.89 15.12 -6.00
N VAL A 277 -12.50 13.88 -6.32
CA VAL A 277 -12.02 12.92 -5.31
C VAL A 277 -10.68 13.41 -4.76
N LYS A 278 -10.54 13.39 -3.43
CA LYS A 278 -9.29 13.78 -2.79
C LYS A 278 -8.23 12.70 -3.04
N LEU A 279 -7.10 13.10 -3.63
CA LEU A 279 -5.95 12.23 -3.84
C LEU A 279 -4.87 12.55 -2.79
N ALA A 280 -4.29 11.51 -2.19
CA ALA A 280 -3.13 11.60 -1.32
C ALA A 280 -1.90 11.03 -2.04
N ILE A 281 -0.75 11.66 -1.85
CA ILE A 281 0.53 11.12 -2.32
C ILE A 281 0.94 10.02 -1.35
N GLY A 282 1.37 8.88 -1.89
CA GLY A 282 1.87 7.77 -1.08
C GLY A 282 2.66 6.78 -1.90
N SER A 283 3.42 5.95 -1.21
CA SER A 283 4.23 4.90 -1.81
C SER A 283 4.17 3.63 -0.97
N ASP A 284 4.45 2.50 -1.63
CA ASP A 284 4.59 1.20 -0.99
C ASP A 284 6.02 0.67 -1.21
N SER A 285 6.90 0.88 -0.23
CA SER A 285 8.28 0.37 -0.23
C SER A 285 8.24 -1.16 -0.33
N PRO A 286 9.17 -1.83 -1.04
CA PRO A 286 10.59 -1.52 -1.09
C PRO A 286 11.13 -1.03 -2.45
N THR A 287 10.35 -0.34 -3.28
CA THR A 287 10.80 0.06 -4.63
C THR A 287 10.50 1.51 -4.96
#